data_AF-A0A2A9JZZ6-F1
#
_entry.id   AF-A0A2A9JZZ6-F1
#
_cell.length_a   1.000
_cell.length_b   1.000
_cell.length_c   1.000
_cell.angle_alpha   90.00
_cell.angle_beta   90.00
_cell.angle_gamma   90.00
#
_symmetry.space_group_name_H-M   'P 1'
#
loop_
_entity.id
_entity.type
_entity.pdbx_description
1 polymer ?
#
loop_
_entity_poly.entity_id
_entity_poly.type
_entity_poly.pdbx_seq_one_letter_code
_entity_poly.pdbx_strand_id
1 'polypeptide(L)'
;MTHVAARARVPLKGLLVFLVVAAVLLLLGIVTVLRGVAADAARVDIVSVLDGNTVVVNQGGTERTVVLAGVTSAGRNPEGLKVGPNLCMGEESYSWLRDRLPQGATASMTTSDEGAPEGMESAVISIGGSTVNVAMAEAGMAAPTEVAVDKRLAEEIAQANQEAVGRGVGLYDIEEPCTYQNRLYEAQFALEQIPEDAEASLTKIDERSVEYAAGLDQVRLVQQEVRALDPENGTFADLAYGPAKDSLLAEADPVVEHGMQVLKDLNTRRNEIAARG
;
A
#
# COMPACT_ATOMS: atom_id res chain seq x y z
N MET A 1 61.16 67.46 -13.63
CA MET A 1 60.34 66.27 -13.97
C MET A 1 59.50 65.95 -12.75
N THR A 2 58.24 66.38 -12.71
CA THR A 2 57.34 66.15 -11.58
C THR A 2 56.18 65.27 -12.05
N HIS A 3 56.14 64.04 -11.52
CA HIS A 3 55.05 63.10 -11.73
C HIS A 3 53.77 63.65 -11.07
N VAL A 4 52.77 64.00 -11.87
CA VAL A 4 51.42 64.28 -11.35
C VAL A 4 50.69 62.95 -11.27
N ALA A 5 50.66 62.36 -10.07
CA ALA A 5 49.81 61.22 -9.77
C ALA A 5 48.35 61.71 -9.69
N ALA A 6 47.58 61.52 -10.75
CA ALA A 6 46.15 61.76 -10.77
C ALA A 6 45.44 60.74 -9.85
N ARG A 7 45.12 61.15 -8.62
CA ARG A 7 44.18 60.41 -7.76
C ARG A 7 42.79 60.49 -8.40
N ALA A 8 42.37 59.44 -9.09
CA ALA A 8 41.00 59.28 -9.54
C ALA A 8 40.07 59.26 -8.31
N ARG A 9 39.31 60.34 -8.09
CA ARG A 9 38.25 60.38 -7.08
C ARG A 9 37.02 59.70 -7.68
N VAL A 10 36.81 58.44 -7.30
CA VAL A 10 35.57 57.73 -7.66
C VAL A 10 34.39 58.47 -7.01
N PRO A 11 33.37 58.90 -7.78
CA PRO A 11 32.21 59.57 -7.20
C PRO A 11 31.50 58.60 -6.25
N LEU A 12 31.17 59.07 -5.04
CA LEU A 12 30.51 58.27 -3.98
C LEU A 12 29.28 57.50 -4.49
N LYS A 13 28.55 58.10 -5.44
CA LYS A 13 27.40 57.47 -6.11
C LYS A 13 27.78 56.26 -6.96
N GLY A 14 28.91 56.31 -7.67
CA GLY A 14 29.44 55.19 -8.45
C GLY A 14 29.94 54.04 -7.56
N LEU A 15 30.54 54.38 -6.41
CA LEU A 15 30.93 53.39 -5.40
C LEU A 15 29.69 52.67 -4.80
N LEU A 16 28.64 53.41 -4.47
CA LEU A 16 27.40 52.86 -3.94
C LEU A 16 26.70 51.93 -4.95
N VAL A 17 26.59 52.34 -6.21
CA VAL A 17 26.02 51.49 -7.27
C VAL A 17 26.83 50.21 -7.46
N PHE A 18 28.17 50.31 -7.46
CA PHE A 18 29.03 49.14 -7.58
C PHE A 18 28.86 48.16 -6.41
N LEU A 19 28.77 48.65 -5.17
CA LEU A 19 28.54 47.81 -4.00
C LEU A 19 27.19 47.09 -4.03
N VAL A 20 26.13 47.77 -4.49
CA VAL A 20 24.80 47.16 -4.63
C VAL A 20 24.82 46.05 -5.70
N VAL A 21 25.43 46.30 -6.86
CA VAL A 21 25.56 45.29 -7.93
C VAL A 21 26.39 44.10 -7.45
N ALA A 22 27.51 44.34 -6.78
CA ALA A 22 28.35 43.28 -6.23
C ALA A 22 27.60 42.43 -5.19
N ALA A 23 26.81 43.05 -4.31
CA ALA A 23 26.00 42.34 -3.32
C ALA A 23 24.91 41.46 -3.98
N VAL A 24 24.24 41.96 -5.02
CA VAL A 24 23.24 41.19 -5.77
C VAL A 24 23.86 40.00 -6.48
N LEU A 25 25.03 40.18 -7.12
CA LEU A 25 25.75 39.08 -7.77
C LEU A 25 26.24 38.02 -6.77
N LEU A 26 26.69 38.45 -5.58
CA LEU A 26 27.06 37.55 -4.48
C LEU A 26 25.85 36.74 -3.99
N LEU A 27 24.70 37.39 -3.77
CA LEU A 27 23.47 36.72 -3.36
C LEU A 27 23.00 35.71 -4.40
N LEU A 28 23.03 36.07 -5.69
CA LEU A 28 22.70 35.15 -6.78
C LEU A 28 23.65 33.95 -6.82
N GLY A 29 24.96 34.18 -6.65
CA GLY A 29 25.98 33.14 -6.58
C GLY A 29 25.75 32.17 -5.42
N ILE A 30 25.44 32.70 -4.23
CA ILE A 30 25.11 31.90 -3.04
C ILE A 30 23.86 31.04 -3.29
N VAL A 31 22.80 31.62 -3.87
CA VAL A 31 21.56 30.88 -4.18
C VAL A 31 21.82 29.76 -5.19
N THR A 32 22.65 29.98 -6.22
CA THR A 32 23.00 28.92 -7.17
C THR A 32 23.80 27.78 -6.55
N VAL A 33 24.75 28.09 -5.65
CA VAL A 33 25.53 27.06 -4.95
C VAL A 33 24.65 26.26 -4.00
N LEU A 34 23.78 26.92 -3.22
CA LEU A 34 22.84 26.25 -2.31
C LEU A 34 21.87 25.34 -3.06
N ARG A 35 21.35 25.77 -4.22
CA ARG A 35 20.51 24.91 -5.07
C ARG A 35 21.27 23.71 -5.63
N GLY A 36 22.54 23.89 -6.01
CA GLY A 36 23.38 22.78 -6.48
C GLY A 36 23.60 21.72 -5.40
N VAL A 37 23.90 22.15 -4.17
CA VAL A 37 24.11 21.24 -3.02
C VAL A 37 22.81 20.54 -2.60
N ALA A 38 21.68 21.26 -2.57
CA ALA A 38 20.39 20.66 -2.26
C ALA A 38 19.93 19.67 -3.35
N ALA A 39 20.22 19.95 -4.63
CA ALA A 39 19.90 19.05 -5.73
C ALA A 39 20.75 17.77 -5.71
N ASP A 40 22.00 17.83 -5.27
CA ASP A 40 22.83 16.63 -5.07
C ASP A 40 22.40 15.84 -3.83
N ALA A 41 21.98 16.50 -2.75
CA ALA A 41 21.48 15.82 -1.55
C ALA A 41 20.18 15.04 -1.79
N ALA A 42 19.37 15.43 -2.78
CA ALA A 42 18.16 14.70 -3.16
C ALA A 42 18.45 13.52 -4.10
N ARG A 43 19.62 13.44 -4.74
CA ARG A 43 19.93 12.35 -5.68
C ARG A 43 20.46 11.11 -4.95
N VAL A 44 19.96 9.96 -5.38
CA VAL A 44 20.41 8.65 -4.90
C VAL A 44 20.52 7.68 -6.06
N ASP A 45 21.43 6.72 -5.95
CA ASP A 45 21.51 5.59 -6.87
C ASP A 45 20.86 4.35 -6.24
N ILE A 46 20.00 3.68 -6.99
CA ILE A 46 19.34 2.46 -6.52
C ILE A 46 20.34 1.32 -6.49
N VAL A 47 20.57 0.72 -5.31
CA VAL A 47 21.44 -0.44 -5.15
C VAL A 47 20.65 -1.73 -5.36
N SER A 48 19.52 -1.87 -4.67
CA SER A 48 18.65 -3.03 -4.81
C SER A 48 17.27 -2.77 -4.20
N VAL A 49 16.24 -3.41 -4.74
CA VAL A 49 14.93 -3.53 -4.09
C VAL A 49 14.93 -4.82 -3.27
N LEU A 50 14.44 -4.77 -2.03
CA LEU A 50 14.39 -5.93 -1.11
C LEU A 50 13.02 -6.62 -1.13
N ASP A 51 11.95 -5.82 -1.10
CA ASP A 51 10.54 -6.22 -1.17
C ASP A 51 9.71 -5.11 -1.81
N GLY A 52 8.38 -5.21 -1.78
CA GLY A 52 7.49 -4.20 -2.37
C GLY A 52 7.47 -2.86 -1.63
N ASN A 53 8.16 -2.71 -0.50
CA ASN A 53 8.16 -1.49 0.31
C ASN A 53 9.57 -0.99 0.66
N THR A 54 10.61 -1.79 0.43
CA THR A 54 11.94 -1.55 0.98
C THR A 54 13.00 -1.51 -0.12
N VAL A 55 13.81 -0.45 -0.11
CA VAL A 55 14.83 -0.17 -1.13
C VAL A 55 16.16 0.14 -0.45
N VAL A 56 17.25 -0.40 -0.99
CA VAL A 56 18.61 0.00 -0.65
C VAL A 56 19.08 1.02 -1.68
N VAL A 57 19.56 2.15 -1.19
CA VAL A 57 20.02 3.27 -2.00
C VAL A 57 21.43 3.68 -1.59
N ASN A 58 22.21 4.20 -2.54
CA ASN A 58 23.49 4.83 -2.29
C ASN A 58 23.33 6.34 -2.41
N GLN A 59 23.66 7.07 -1.35
CA GLN A 59 23.69 8.52 -1.33
C GLN A 59 25.10 8.99 -0.97
N GLY A 60 25.82 9.53 -1.95
CA GLY A 60 27.16 10.09 -1.74
C GLY A 60 28.20 9.07 -1.25
N GLY A 61 28.08 7.81 -1.68
CA GLY A 61 28.99 6.72 -1.30
C GLY A 61 28.55 5.91 -0.08
N THR A 62 27.44 6.29 0.58
CA THR A 62 26.90 5.58 1.74
C THR A 62 25.63 4.84 1.35
N GLU A 63 25.62 3.52 1.54
CA GLU A 63 24.40 2.70 1.38
C GLU A 63 23.48 2.86 2.58
N ARG A 64 22.18 2.98 2.32
CA ARG A 64 21.13 3.05 3.34
C ARG A 64 19.91 2.26 2.88
N THR A 65 19.21 1.68 3.84
CA THR A 65 17.93 1.01 3.61
C THR A 65 16.80 1.97 3.97
N VAL A 66 15.87 2.16 3.05
CA VAL A 66 14.71 3.03 3.21
C VAL A 66 13.43 2.24 2.94
N VAL A 67 12.35 2.64 3.61
CA VAL A 67 10.99 2.14 3.36
C VAL A 67 10.17 3.18 2.61
N LEU A 68 9.25 2.78 1.74
CA LEU A 68 8.41 3.73 1.02
C LEU A 68 7.47 4.46 2.00
N ALA A 69 7.46 5.78 1.93
CA ALA A 69 6.53 6.63 2.68
C ALA A 69 5.13 6.64 2.04
N GLY A 70 4.09 6.82 2.85
CA GLY A 70 2.71 6.99 2.38
C GLY A 70 2.06 5.76 1.76
N VAL A 71 2.79 4.64 1.63
CA VAL A 71 2.26 3.37 1.15
C VAL A 71 2.85 2.21 1.94
N THR A 72 2.10 1.11 2.02
CA THR A 72 2.53 -0.14 2.64
C THR A 72 2.18 -1.30 1.72
N SER A 73 3.15 -2.12 1.36
CA SER A 73 2.92 -3.39 0.68
C SER A 73 3.21 -4.58 1.58
N ALA A 74 2.72 -5.75 1.17
CA ALA A 74 3.01 -7.00 1.86
C ALA A 74 4.50 -7.37 1.77
N GLY A 75 4.97 -8.07 2.80
CA GLY A 75 6.26 -8.76 2.74
C GLY A 75 6.27 -9.85 1.67
N ARG A 76 7.46 -10.17 1.14
CA ARG A 76 7.62 -11.22 0.14
C ARG A 76 7.31 -12.61 0.70
N ASN A 77 6.79 -13.48 -0.17
CA ASN A 77 6.67 -14.92 0.09
C ASN A 77 7.20 -15.73 -1.10
N PRO A 78 8.54 -15.90 -1.22
CA PRO A 78 9.15 -16.54 -2.38
C PRO A 78 8.80 -18.03 -2.52
N GLU A 79 8.25 -18.67 -1.48
CA GLU A 79 7.82 -20.07 -1.55
C GLU A 79 6.47 -20.25 -2.25
N GLY A 80 5.74 -19.16 -2.53
CA GLY A 80 4.53 -19.18 -3.37
C GLY A 80 3.37 -20.03 -2.85
N LEU A 81 3.41 -20.43 -1.58
CA LEU A 81 2.26 -21.07 -0.92
C LEU A 81 1.10 -20.07 -0.89
N LYS A 82 -0.15 -20.55 -1.08
CA LYS A 82 -1.37 -19.72 -1.01
C LYS A 82 -1.24 -18.72 0.14
N VAL A 83 -1.03 -17.45 -0.22
CA VAL A 83 -0.85 -16.37 0.74
C VAL A 83 -2.22 -15.91 1.21
N GLY A 84 -2.38 -15.79 2.52
CA GLY A 84 -3.53 -15.09 3.06
C GLY A 84 -3.42 -13.58 2.82
N PRO A 85 -4.46 -12.81 3.18
CA PRO A 85 -4.53 -11.36 2.97
C PRO A 85 -3.32 -10.58 3.48
N ASN A 86 -2.65 -11.04 4.54
CA ASN A 86 -1.46 -10.40 5.13
C ASN A 86 -0.20 -10.42 4.24
N LEU A 87 -0.10 -11.38 3.32
CA LEU A 87 1.05 -11.53 2.42
C LEU A 87 0.65 -11.37 0.95
N CYS A 88 -0.57 -10.89 0.71
CA CYS A 88 -1.14 -10.79 -0.62
C CYS A 88 -0.36 -9.79 -1.48
N MET A 89 -0.10 -10.15 -2.74
CA MET A 89 0.67 -9.34 -3.70
C MET A 89 2.14 -9.08 -3.33
N GLY A 90 2.72 -9.76 -2.34
CA GLY A 90 4.08 -9.45 -1.87
C GLY A 90 5.17 -9.60 -2.93
N GLU A 91 5.12 -10.65 -3.76
CA GLU A 91 6.13 -10.91 -4.80
C GLU A 91 5.89 -10.08 -6.07
N GLU A 92 4.62 -9.85 -6.39
CA GLU A 92 4.16 -8.99 -7.47
C GLU A 92 4.56 -7.53 -7.22
N SER A 93 4.36 -7.05 -5.99
CA SER A 93 4.74 -5.71 -5.55
C SER A 93 6.26 -5.52 -5.58
N TYR A 94 7.01 -6.53 -5.12
CA TYR A 94 8.46 -6.56 -5.24
C TYR A 94 8.91 -6.46 -6.71
N SER A 95 8.34 -7.30 -7.58
CA SER A 95 8.69 -7.32 -9.00
C SER A 95 8.36 -5.99 -9.67
N TRP A 96 7.18 -5.44 -9.39
CA TRP A 96 6.73 -4.16 -9.90
C TRP A 96 7.68 -3.01 -9.50
N LEU A 97 8.10 -2.99 -8.23
CA LEU A 97 8.98 -1.96 -7.70
C LEU A 97 10.40 -2.09 -8.28
N ARG A 98 10.94 -3.32 -8.32
CA ARG A 98 12.25 -3.62 -8.92
C ARG A 98 12.33 -3.18 -10.38
N ASP A 99 11.28 -3.41 -11.15
CA ASP A 99 11.28 -3.09 -12.57
C ASP A 99 11.22 -1.57 -12.84
N ARG A 100 10.75 -0.78 -11.87
CA ARG A 100 10.70 0.70 -11.92
C ARG A 100 11.86 1.39 -11.23
N LEU A 101 12.48 0.72 -10.27
CA LEU A 101 13.71 1.13 -9.61
C LEU A 101 14.81 0.11 -9.94
N PRO A 102 15.24 0.01 -11.22
CA PRO A 102 16.27 -0.95 -11.58
C PRO A 102 17.60 -0.56 -10.91
N GLN A 103 18.38 -1.57 -10.54
CA GLN A 103 19.70 -1.38 -9.96
C GLN A 103 20.58 -0.50 -10.86
N GLY A 104 21.26 0.46 -10.24
CA GLY A 104 22.11 1.45 -10.90
C GLY A 104 21.36 2.65 -11.46
N ALA A 105 20.03 2.72 -11.36
CA ALA A 105 19.28 3.90 -11.73
C ALA A 105 19.46 5.03 -10.72
N THR A 106 19.50 6.26 -11.21
CA THR A 106 19.51 7.45 -10.36
C THR A 106 18.08 7.96 -10.16
N ALA A 107 17.69 8.19 -8.91
CA ALA A 107 16.40 8.72 -8.51
C ALA A 107 16.57 9.97 -7.63
N SER A 108 15.47 10.70 -7.43
CA SER A 108 15.34 11.72 -6.39
C SER A 108 14.65 11.12 -5.18
N MET A 109 15.08 11.48 -3.97
CA MET A 109 14.56 10.96 -2.72
C MET A 109 14.42 12.07 -1.67
N THR A 110 13.30 12.08 -0.98
CA THR A 110 13.08 12.87 0.24
C THR A 110 12.78 11.92 1.38
N THR A 111 13.42 12.10 2.54
CA THR A 111 13.28 11.20 3.69
C THR A 111 12.53 11.83 4.86
N SER A 112 12.05 10.97 5.76
CA SER A 112 11.46 11.30 7.06
C SER A 112 11.75 10.17 8.05
N ASP A 113 11.95 10.50 9.32
CA ASP A 113 12.10 9.51 10.40
C ASP A 113 10.75 8.93 10.86
N GLU A 114 9.63 9.48 10.39
CA GLU A 114 8.29 9.08 10.82
C GLU A 114 7.94 7.66 10.34
N GLY A 115 7.46 6.82 11.27
CA GLY A 115 6.94 5.48 10.99
C GLY A 115 7.92 4.47 10.41
N ALA A 116 9.20 4.85 10.27
CA ALA A 116 10.24 3.96 9.79
C ALA A 116 10.68 2.96 10.90
N PRO A 117 11.01 1.71 10.55
CA PRO A 117 11.67 0.79 11.47
C PRO A 117 12.99 1.35 12.01
N GLU A 118 13.41 0.87 13.19
CA GLU A 118 14.68 1.29 13.79
C GLU A 118 15.86 1.08 12.83
N GLY A 119 16.63 2.14 12.58
CA GLY A 119 17.78 2.12 11.68
C GLY A 119 17.44 2.34 10.20
N MET A 120 16.19 2.66 9.86
CA MET A 120 15.73 3.00 8.50
C MET A 120 15.08 4.39 8.48
N GLU A 121 14.88 4.93 7.28
CA GLU A 121 14.11 6.15 7.04
C GLU A 121 12.94 5.84 6.08
N SER A 122 11.82 6.54 6.25
CA SER A 122 10.72 6.55 5.28
C SER A 122 11.08 7.48 4.13
N ALA A 123 10.79 7.09 2.89
CA ALA A 123 11.24 7.78 1.70
C ALA A 123 10.15 7.95 0.64
N VAL A 124 10.05 9.16 0.11
CA VAL A 124 9.35 9.44 -1.16
C VAL A 124 10.38 9.39 -2.27
N ILE A 125 10.23 8.45 -3.20
CA ILE A 125 11.16 8.22 -4.30
C ILE A 125 10.53 8.67 -5.61
N SER A 126 11.27 9.44 -6.41
CA SER A 126 10.85 9.90 -7.74
C SER A 126 11.88 9.55 -8.79
N ILE A 127 11.44 8.93 -9.89
CA ILE A 127 12.30 8.58 -11.04
C ILE A 127 11.59 8.93 -12.34
N GLY A 128 12.33 9.51 -13.30
CA GLY A 128 11.76 9.88 -14.60
C GLY A 128 10.61 10.88 -14.56
N GLY A 129 10.47 11.66 -13.48
CA GLY A 129 9.36 12.60 -13.26
C GLY A 129 8.12 11.98 -12.60
N SER A 130 8.13 10.69 -12.29
CA SER A 130 7.03 10.00 -11.59
C SER A 130 7.39 9.71 -10.14
N THR A 131 6.45 9.95 -9.22
CA THR A 131 6.57 9.55 -7.81
C THR A 131 6.22 8.07 -7.68
N VAL A 132 7.19 7.24 -7.32
CA VAL A 132 7.03 5.78 -7.26
C VAL A 132 5.98 5.36 -6.24
N ASN A 133 5.92 6.04 -5.09
CA ASN A 133 4.96 5.79 -4.02
C ASN A 133 3.50 5.93 -4.52
N VAL A 134 3.22 6.99 -5.28
CA VAL A 134 1.89 7.22 -5.90
C VAL A 134 1.60 6.13 -6.94
N ALA A 135 2.57 5.81 -7.79
CA ALA A 135 2.40 4.82 -8.84
C ALA A 135 2.20 3.38 -8.29
N MET A 136 2.79 3.05 -7.14
CA MET A 136 2.53 1.78 -6.43
C MET A 136 1.05 1.66 -6.04
N ALA A 137 0.49 2.73 -5.46
CA ALA A 137 -0.91 2.77 -5.07
C ALA A 137 -1.83 2.71 -6.30
N GLU A 138 -1.51 3.43 -7.37
CA GLU A 138 -2.25 3.41 -8.64
C GLU A 138 -2.29 2.02 -9.28
N ALA A 139 -1.20 1.27 -9.17
CA ALA A 139 -1.11 -0.08 -9.69
C ALA A 139 -1.80 -1.13 -8.80
N GLY A 140 -2.31 -0.74 -7.63
CA GLY A 140 -2.86 -1.68 -6.65
C GLY A 140 -1.79 -2.57 -6.00
N MET A 141 -0.52 -2.16 -5.99
CA MET A 141 0.61 -2.91 -5.40
C MET A 141 0.89 -2.53 -3.94
N ALA A 142 0.27 -1.46 -3.44
CA ALA A 142 0.40 -1.07 -2.05
C ALA A 142 -0.87 -0.39 -1.55
N ALA A 143 -1.14 -0.56 -0.26
CA ALA A 143 -2.19 0.13 0.45
C ALA A 143 -1.73 1.54 0.85
N PRO A 144 -2.62 2.54 0.81
CA PRO A 144 -2.29 3.91 1.20
C PRO A 144 -2.13 4.04 2.72
N THR A 145 -1.24 4.93 3.15
CA THR A 145 -1.11 5.39 4.55
C THR A 145 -0.72 6.88 4.57
N GLU A 146 -0.96 7.56 5.68
CA GLU A 146 -0.57 8.96 5.86
C GLU A 146 0.84 9.09 6.47
N VAL A 147 1.47 7.96 6.82
CA VAL A 147 2.77 7.93 7.47
C VAL A 147 3.86 8.56 6.59
N ALA A 148 4.61 9.49 7.18
CA ALA A 148 5.81 10.11 6.60
C ALA A 148 5.58 10.91 5.31
N VAL A 149 4.34 11.33 5.04
CA VAL A 149 4.00 12.17 3.88
C VAL A 149 3.22 13.40 4.32
N ASP A 150 3.34 14.48 3.54
CA ASP A 150 2.49 15.64 3.74
C ASP A 150 1.04 15.35 3.29
N LYS A 151 0.09 16.15 3.79
CA LYS A 151 -1.34 15.97 3.48
C LYS A 151 -1.64 15.93 1.99
N ARG A 152 -0.94 16.73 1.17
CA ARG A 152 -1.18 16.82 -0.26
C ARG A 152 -0.75 15.52 -0.96
N LEU A 153 0.40 14.98 -0.59
CA LEU A 153 0.88 13.72 -1.13
C LEU A 153 0.03 12.53 -0.63
N ALA A 154 -0.42 12.55 0.63
CA ALA A 154 -1.36 11.56 1.14
C ALA A 154 -2.67 11.55 0.32
N GLU A 155 -3.24 12.73 0.02
CA GLU A 155 -4.43 12.86 -0.84
C GLU A 155 -4.17 12.34 -2.27
N GLU A 156 -2.99 12.62 -2.84
CA GLU A 156 -2.59 12.14 -4.16
C GLU A 156 -2.47 10.62 -4.20
N ILE A 157 -1.85 10.01 -3.18
CA ILE A 157 -1.74 8.55 -3.03
C ILE A 157 -3.13 7.92 -2.86
N ALA A 158 -3.98 8.49 -2.01
CA ALA A 158 -5.34 7.99 -1.80
C ALA A 158 -6.18 8.06 -3.09
N GLN A 159 -6.04 9.13 -3.88
CA GLN A 159 -6.71 9.25 -5.17
C GLN A 159 -6.21 8.20 -6.17
N ALA A 160 -4.89 8.01 -6.29
CA ALA A 160 -4.30 6.97 -7.13
C ALA A 160 -4.80 5.57 -6.72
N ASN A 161 -4.90 5.32 -5.41
CA ASN A 161 -5.45 4.08 -4.90
C ASN A 161 -6.92 3.87 -5.27
N GLN A 162 -7.75 4.91 -5.22
CA GLN A 162 -9.13 4.82 -5.68
C GLN A 162 -9.24 4.46 -7.16
N GLU A 163 -8.30 4.88 -8.01
CA GLU A 163 -8.24 4.43 -9.40
C GLU A 163 -7.93 2.93 -9.49
N ALA A 164 -7.03 2.40 -8.66
CA ALA A 164 -6.76 0.97 -8.57
C ALA A 164 -8.00 0.17 -8.14
N VAL A 165 -8.72 0.66 -7.12
CA VAL A 165 -9.99 0.08 -6.66
C VAL A 165 -11.03 0.08 -7.79
N GLY A 166 -11.20 1.21 -8.48
CA GLY A 166 -12.15 1.34 -9.58
C GLY A 166 -11.81 0.46 -10.79
N ARG A 167 -10.52 0.16 -11.01
CA ARG A 167 -10.05 -0.78 -12.04
C ARG A 167 -10.07 -2.24 -11.60
N GLY A 168 -10.19 -2.52 -10.31
CA GLY A 168 -10.13 -3.87 -9.76
C GLY A 168 -8.79 -4.55 -10.02
N VAL A 169 -7.67 -3.86 -9.76
CA VAL A 169 -6.31 -4.40 -10.01
C VAL A 169 -5.53 -4.62 -8.73
N GLY A 170 -4.64 -5.60 -8.75
CA GLY A 170 -3.75 -5.92 -7.64
C GLY A 170 -4.52 -6.31 -6.38
N LEU A 171 -4.32 -5.59 -5.27
CA LEU A 171 -5.02 -5.82 -3.99
C LEU A 171 -6.55 -5.72 -4.07
N TYR A 172 -7.08 -5.19 -5.17
CA TYR A 172 -8.50 -4.99 -5.41
C TYR A 172 -9.07 -5.90 -6.49
N ASP A 173 -8.26 -6.81 -7.02
CA ASP A 173 -8.70 -7.79 -8.01
C ASP A 173 -9.48 -8.93 -7.33
N ILE A 174 -10.71 -9.16 -7.81
CA ILE A 174 -11.57 -10.25 -7.30
C ILE A 174 -11.07 -11.63 -7.76
N GLU A 175 -10.24 -11.69 -8.79
CA GLU A 175 -9.63 -12.94 -9.26
C GLU A 175 -8.36 -13.28 -8.48
N GLU A 176 -7.81 -12.36 -7.68
CA GLU A 176 -6.60 -12.58 -6.90
C GLU A 176 -6.90 -13.41 -5.64
N PRO A 177 -6.46 -14.69 -5.55
CA PRO A 177 -6.93 -15.63 -4.53
C PRO A 177 -6.58 -15.27 -3.09
N CYS A 178 -5.60 -14.39 -2.89
CA CYS A 178 -5.18 -13.98 -1.56
C CYS A 178 -6.01 -12.86 -0.94
N THR A 179 -6.86 -12.20 -1.72
CA THR A 179 -7.68 -11.07 -1.26
C THR A 179 -8.87 -11.54 -0.42
N TYR A 180 -9.41 -10.65 0.43
CA TYR A 180 -10.64 -10.97 1.16
C TYR A 180 -11.86 -11.09 0.23
N GLN A 181 -11.87 -10.32 -0.86
CA GLN A 181 -12.90 -10.32 -1.89
C GLN A 181 -13.00 -11.72 -2.54
N ASN A 182 -11.88 -12.25 -3.05
CA ASN A 182 -11.87 -13.57 -3.65
C ASN A 182 -12.20 -14.67 -2.63
N ARG A 183 -11.60 -14.62 -1.43
CA ARG A 183 -11.85 -15.63 -0.39
C ARG A 183 -13.33 -15.68 0.03
N LEU A 184 -13.99 -14.53 0.12
CA LEU A 184 -15.43 -14.47 0.41
C LEU A 184 -16.22 -15.07 -0.75
N TYR A 185 -15.93 -14.66 -1.98
CA TYR A 185 -16.55 -15.18 -3.19
C TYR A 185 -16.43 -16.71 -3.31
N GLU A 186 -15.21 -17.27 -3.16
CA GLU A 186 -14.97 -18.71 -3.22
C GLU A 186 -15.76 -19.46 -2.13
N ALA A 187 -15.78 -18.94 -0.90
CA ALA A 187 -16.50 -19.55 0.21
C ALA A 187 -18.02 -19.55 0.00
N GLN A 188 -18.57 -18.45 -0.50
CA GLN A 188 -19.99 -18.32 -0.82
C GLN A 188 -20.38 -19.23 -1.99
N PHE A 189 -19.59 -19.22 -3.06
CA PHE A 189 -19.82 -20.08 -4.21
C PHE A 189 -19.81 -21.55 -3.81
N ALA A 190 -18.87 -21.97 -2.96
CA ALA A 190 -18.81 -23.34 -2.46
C ALA A 190 -20.04 -23.71 -1.61
N LEU A 191 -20.53 -22.79 -0.77
CA LEU A 191 -21.75 -23.00 0.02
C LEU A 191 -22.99 -23.14 -0.89
N GLU A 192 -23.11 -22.31 -1.93
CA GLU A 192 -24.22 -22.37 -2.88
C GLU A 192 -24.30 -23.69 -3.66
N GLN A 193 -23.18 -24.40 -3.82
CA GLN A 193 -23.16 -25.73 -4.44
C GLN A 193 -23.73 -26.83 -3.53
N ILE A 194 -23.96 -26.56 -2.24
CA ILE A 194 -24.49 -27.52 -1.28
C ILE A 194 -26.03 -27.37 -1.26
N PRO A 195 -26.81 -28.38 -1.67
CA PRO A 195 -28.27 -28.33 -1.57
C PRO A 195 -28.74 -27.97 -0.16
N GLU A 196 -29.75 -27.11 -0.05
CA GLU A 196 -30.31 -26.69 1.24
C GLU A 196 -31.25 -27.74 1.85
N ASP A 197 -31.71 -28.70 1.04
CA ASP A 197 -32.61 -29.75 1.44
C ASP A 197 -31.96 -31.14 1.46
N ALA A 198 -32.68 -32.09 2.03
CA ALA A 198 -32.29 -33.48 2.08
C ALA A 198 -33.49 -34.40 1.88
N GLU A 199 -33.21 -35.63 1.45
CA GLU A 199 -34.19 -36.71 1.47
C GLU A 199 -34.74 -36.92 2.88
N ALA A 200 -36.02 -37.32 2.98
CA ALA A 200 -36.73 -37.51 4.25
C ALA A 200 -36.27 -38.78 4.99
N SER A 201 -35.03 -38.78 5.48
CA SER A 201 -34.48 -39.78 6.40
C SER A 201 -33.54 -39.11 7.40
N LEU A 202 -33.44 -39.67 8.61
CA LEU A 202 -32.56 -39.13 9.65
C LEU A 202 -31.11 -39.06 9.17
N THR A 203 -30.59 -40.16 8.60
CA THR A 203 -29.22 -40.24 8.08
C THR A 203 -28.95 -39.18 7.01
N LYS A 204 -29.85 -38.99 6.03
CA LYS A 204 -29.63 -38.02 4.96
C LYS A 204 -29.68 -36.57 5.45
N ILE A 205 -30.53 -36.27 6.41
CA ILE A 205 -30.60 -34.93 7.01
C ILE A 205 -29.35 -34.65 7.86
N ASP A 206 -28.85 -35.63 8.61
CA ASP A 206 -27.64 -35.48 9.41
C ASP A 206 -26.40 -35.28 8.52
N GLU A 207 -26.25 -36.11 7.48
CA GLU A 207 -25.21 -35.95 6.46
C GLU A 207 -25.25 -34.55 5.83
N ARG A 208 -26.44 -34.10 5.42
CA ARG A 208 -26.66 -32.77 4.84
C ARG A 208 -26.32 -31.64 5.81
N SER A 209 -26.74 -31.77 7.06
CA SER A 209 -26.51 -30.74 8.08
C SER A 209 -25.02 -30.53 8.34
N VAL A 210 -24.24 -31.62 8.38
CA VAL A 210 -22.78 -31.56 8.55
C VAL A 210 -22.11 -30.93 7.34
N GLU A 211 -22.48 -31.35 6.13
CA GLU A 211 -21.94 -30.79 4.87
C GLU A 211 -22.21 -29.28 4.78
N TYR A 212 -23.47 -28.88 4.97
CA TYR A 212 -23.89 -27.48 4.89
C TYR A 212 -23.24 -26.62 5.98
N ALA A 213 -23.15 -27.13 7.22
CA ALA A 213 -22.48 -26.42 8.31
C ALA A 213 -20.98 -26.20 8.01
N ALA A 214 -20.30 -27.19 7.42
CA ALA A 214 -18.89 -27.04 7.03
C ALA A 214 -18.69 -25.98 5.95
N GLY A 215 -19.59 -25.90 4.96
CA GLY A 215 -19.58 -24.84 3.96
C GLY A 215 -19.85 -23.46 4.56
N LEU A 216 -20.87 -23.35 5.41
CA LEU A 216 -21.23 -22.11 6.10
C LEU A 216 -20.10 -21.59 6.99
N ASP A 217 -19.38 -22.49 7.67
CA ASP A 217 -18.24 -22.13 8.50
C ASP A 217 -17.10 -21.50 7.70
N GLN A 218 -16.90 -21.84 6.41
CA GLN A 218 -15.92 -21.15 5.57
C GLN A 218 -16.28 -19.68 5.36
N VAL A 219 -17.55 -19.38 5.07
CA VAL A 219 -18.04 -17.99 4.93
C VAL A 219 -17.87 -17.24 6.25
N ARG A 220 -18.23 -17.88 7.38
CA ARG A 220 -18.11 -17.29 8.73
C ARG A 220 -16.65 -17.00 9.12
N LEU A 221 -15.70 -17.85 8.74
CA LEU A 221 -14.28 -17.62 8.99
C LEU A 221 -13.81 -16.34 8.28
N VAL A 222 -14.12 -16.19 6.99
CA VAL A 222 -13.79 -14.97 6.24
C VAL A 222 -14.48 -13.74 6.85
N GLN A 223 -15.78 -13.84 7.16
CA GLN A 223 -16.53 -12.78 7.82
C GLN A 223 -15.88 -12.37 9.16
N GLN A 224 -15.46 -13.33 9.99
CA GLN A 224 -14.83 -13.06 11.27
C GLN A 224 -13.49 -12.32 11.10
N GLU A 225 -12.67 -12.75 10.14
CA GLU A 225 -11.42 -12.06 9.81
C GLU A 225 -11.68 -10.62 9.33
N VAL A 226 -12.67 -10.42 8.46
CA VAL A 226 -13.08 -9.07 8.00
C VAL A 226 -13.59 -8.21 9.16
N ARG A 227 -14.38 -8.78 10.08
CA ARG A 227 -14.84 -8.05 11.28
C ARG A 227 -13.69 -7.59 12.17
N ALA A 228 -12.59 -8.34 12.19
CA ALA A 228 -11.40 -8.04 12.97
C ALA A 228 -10.50 -6.97 12.35
N LEU A 229 -10.71 -6.60 11.07
CA LEU A 229 -9.97 -5.51 10.43
C LEU A 229 -10.20 -4.20 11.20
N ASP A 230 -9.12 -3.52 11.52
CA ASP A 230 -9.13 -2.24 12.23
C ASP A 230 -8.05 -1.33 11.64
N PRO A 231 -8.43 -0.34 10.82
CA PRO A 231 -7.49 0.60 10.20
C PRO A 231 -6.56 1.31 11.20
N GLU A 232 -6.97 1.44 12.47
CA GLU A 232 -6.15 2.09 13.51
C GLU A 232 -4.92 1.27 13.91
N ASN A 233 -4.93 -0.05 13.68
CA ASN A 233 -3.77 -0.91 13.98
C ASN A 233 -2.61 -0.70 13.00
N GLY A 234 -2.87 -0.14 11.82
CA GLY A 234 -1.85 0.15 10.81
C GLY A 234 -1.15 -1.08 10.22
N THR A 235 -1.67 -2.29 10.42
CA THR A 235 -1.12 -3.49 9.75
C THR A 235 -1.41 -3.44 8.25
N PHE A 236 -0.66 -4.21 7.46
CA PHE A 236 -0.87 -4.25 6.02
C PHE A 236 -2.32 -4.62 5.65
N ALA A 237 -2.88 -5.68 6.23
CA ALA A 237 -4.24 -6.10 5.91
C ALA A 237 -5.29 -5.05 6.35
N ASP A 238 -5.07 -4.39 7.49
CA ASP A 238 -5.96 -3.32 7.95
C ASP A 238 -5.97 -2.14 6.97
N LEU A 239 -4.80 -1.73 6.48
CA LEU A 239 -4.68 -0.66 5.49
C LEU A 239 -5.26 -1.05 4.13
N ALA A 240 -4.97 -2.27 3.67
CA ALA A 240 -5.38 -2.75 2.34
C ALA A 240 -6.89 -2.99 2.23
N TYR A 241 -7.48 -3.60 3.26
CA TYR A 241 -8.85 -4.12 3.21
C TYR A 241 -9.81 -3.45 4.18
N GLY A 242 -9.32 -2.71 5.18
CA GLY A 242 -10.15 -1.94 6.10
C GLY A 242 -11.16 -1.02 5.42
N PRO A 243 -10.81 -0.29 4.33
CA PRO A 243 -11.77 0.53 3.58
C PRO A 243 -12.94 -0.27 2.98
N ALA A 244 -12.74 -1.56 2.68
CA ALA A 244 -13.76 -2.44 2.12
C ALA A 244 -14.53 -3.22 3.18
N LYS A 245 -14.20 -3.06 4.47
CA LYS A 245 -14.78 -3.83 5.59
C LYS A 245 -16.30 -3.85 5.55
N ASP A 246 -16.94 -2.67 5.53
CA ASP A 246 -18.41 -2.58 5.59
C ASP A 246 -19.07 -3.21 4.35
N SER A 247 -18.45 -3.05 3.17
CA SER A 247 -18.90 -3.69 1.93
C SER A 247 -18.85 -5.21 2.02
N LEU A 248 -17.71 -5.76 2.46
CA LEU A 248 -17.51 -7.20 2.60
C LEU A 248 -18.46 -7.80 3.66
N LEU A 249 -18.73 -7.07 4.75
CA LEU A 249 -19.69 -7.52 5.76
C LEU A 249 -21.14 -7.44 5.25
N ALA A 250 -21.50 -6.41 4.50
CA ALA A 250 -22.82 -6.31 3.88
C ALA A 250 -23.09 -7.46 2.89
N GLU A 251 -22.05 -8.02 2.29
CA GLU A 251 -22.12 -9.21 1.43
C GLU A 251 -22.16 -10.51 2.24
N ALA A 252 -21.34 -10.64 3.28
CA ALA A 252 -21.23 -11.87 4.08
C ALA A 252 -22.41 -12.09 5.05
N ASP A 253 -22.88 -11.03 5.72
CA ASP A 253 -23.93 -11.09 6.74
C ASP A 253 -25.23 -11.78 6.28
N PRO A 254 -25.84 -11.42 5.13
CA PRO A 254 -27.08 -12.08 4.67
C PRO A 254 -26.86 -13.57 4.32
N VAL A 255 -25.69 -13.93 3.78
CA VAL A 255 -25.36 -15.33 3.49
C VAL A 255 -25.26 -16.14 4.78
N VAL A 256 -24.65 -15.57 5.81
CA VAL A 256 -24.55 -16.23 7.12
C VAL A 256 -25.92 -16.36 7.78
N GLU A 257 -26.75 -15.32 7.75
CA GLU A 257 -28.11 -15.37 8.29
C GLU A 257 -28.97 -16.44 7.61
N HIS A 258 -28.98 -16.45 6.27
CA HIS A 258 -29.69 -17.46 5.48
C HIS A 258 -29.18 -18.87 5.77
N GLY A 259 -27.86 -19.07 5.79
CA GLY A 259 -27.28 -20.37 6.08
C GLY A 259 -27.63 -20.91 7.47
N MET A 260 -27.70 -20.04 8.48
CA MET A 260 -28.17 -20.42 9.82
C MET A 260 -29.65 -20.82 9.83
N GLN A 261 -30.47 -20.17 9.00
CA GLN A 261 -31.88 -20.53 8.84
C GLN A 261 -32.03 -21.91 8.16
N VAL A 262 -31.25 -22.21 7.13
CA VAL A 262 -31.21 -23.54 6.49
C VAL A 262 -30.88 -24.65 7.49
N LEU A 263 -29.84 -24.47 8.32
CA LEU A 263 -29.49 -25.45 9.36
C LEU A 263 -30.60 -25.66 10.40
N LYS A 264 -31.32 -24.59 10.75
CA LYS A 264 -32.49 -24.66 11.65
C LYS A 264 -33.64 -25.45 11.03
N ASP A 265 -33.87 -25.28 9.74
CA ASP A 265 -34.94 -25.98 9.01
C ASP A 265 -34.62 -27.48 8.84
N LEU A 266 -33.37 -27.82 8.52
CA LEU A 266 -32.89 -29.21 8.53
C LEU A 266 -33.07 -29.87 9.90
N ASN A 267 -32.68 -29.19 10.99
CA ASN A 267 -32.86 -29.69 12.35
C ASN A 267 -34.34 -29.86 12.73
N THR A 268 -35.21 -28.95 12.27
CA THR A 268 -36.66 -29.05 12.47
C THR A 268 -37.21 -30.29 11.78
N ARG A 269 -36.86 -30.49 10.50
CA ARG A 269 -37.28 -31.65 9.71
C ARG A 269 -36.76 -32.96 10.30
N ARG A 270 -35.53 -32.99 10.82
CA ARG A 270 -34.98 -34.16 11.54
C ARG A 270 -35.88 -34.54 12.72
N ASN A 271 -36.26 -33.56 13.54
CA ASN A 271 -37.08 -33.79 14.73
C ASN A 271 -38.49 -34.28 14.36
N GLU A 272 -39.09 -33.78 13.29
CA GLU A 272 -40.39 -34.25 12.80
C GLU A 272 -40.35 -35.72 12.36
N ILE A 273 -39.28 -36.15 11.68
CA ILE A 273 -39.11 -37.54 11.26
C ILE A 273 -38.90 -38.43 12.49
N ALA A 274 -38.04 -38.00 13.42
CA ALA A 274 -37.77 -38.74 14.65
C ALA A 274 -39.03 -38.92 15.52
N ALA A 275 -39.98 -37.97 15.49
CA ALA A 275 -41.23 -38.07 16.23
C ALA A 275 -42.28 -39.00 15.59
N ARG A 276 -42.10 -39.39 14.32
CA ARG A 276 -43.03 -40.28 13.57
C ARG A 276 -42.59 -41.75 13.58
N GLY A 277 -41.33 -42.02 13.88
CA GLY A 277 -40.76 -43.37 14.02
C GLY A 277 -40.77 -43.83 15.48
#